data_AF-A0A7X9EU00-F1
#
_entry.id   AF-A0A7X9EU00-F1
#
_cell.length_a   1.000
_cell.length_b   1.000
_cell.length_c   1.000
_cell.angle_alpha   90.00
_cell.angle_beta   90.00
_cell.angle_gamma   90.00
#
_symmetry.space_group_name_H-M   'P 1'
#
loop_
_entity.id
_entity.type
_entity.pdbx_description
1 polymer ?
#
loop_
_entity_poly.entity_id
_entity_poly.type
_entity_poly.pdbx_seq_one_letter_code
_entity_poly.pdbx_strand_id
1 'polypeptide(L)'
;MGKRMVMVTAVLLGILLGFFGVFNSVFADGGTLERLVTVAVVLIIYAGLGALWGFFAPERPWRWVLALALPGIIFLAVYMLKEYNPFYLVYMVLILCLSSLGVYGGQALRRQR
;
A
#
# COMPACT_ATOMS: atom_id res chain seq x y z
N MET A 1 1.16 12.46 -19.53
CA MET A 1 0.12 11.56 -18.95
C MET A 1 -0.96 12.43 -18.30
N GLY A 2 -2.24 12.28 -18.65
CA GLY A 2 -3.29 13.10 -18.05
C GLY A 2 -3.46 12.81 -16.55
N LYS A 3 -3.83 13.81 -15.73
CA LYS A 3 -4.04 13.65 -14.27
C LYS A 3 -5.00 12.49 -13.93
N ARG A 4 -6.01 12.26 -14.77
CA ARG A 4 -6.95 11.12 -14.65
C ARG A 4 -6.25 9.77 -14.84
N MET A 5 -5.35 9.67 -15.81
CA MET A 5 -4.62 8.43 -16.11
C MET A 5 -3.69 8.04 -14.96
N VAL A 6 -3.00 9.01 -14.34
CA VAL A 6 -2.14 8.78 -13.16
C VAL A 6 -2.93 8.28 -11.94
N MET A 7 -4.18 8.74 -11.80
CA MET A 7 -5.07 8.26 -10.74
C MET A 7 -5.60 6.86 -11.02
N VAL A 8 -6.00 6.58 -12.25
CA VAL A 8 -6.42 5.23 -12.66
C VAL A 8 -5.29 4.22 -12.43
N THR A 9 -4.05 4.56 -12.81
CA THR A 9 -2.91 3.66 -12.59
C THR A 9 -2.62 3.45 -11.10
N ALA A 10 -2.71 4.49 -10.28
CA ALA A 10 -2.55 4.38 -8.83
C ALA A 10 -3.58 3.41 -8.21
N VAL A 11 -4.84 3.56 -8.59
CA VAL A 11 -5.93 2.72 -8.08
C VAL A 11 -5.78 1.28 -8.56
N LEU A 12 -5.47 1.06 -9.84
CA LEU A 12 -5.24 -0.29 -10.37
C LEU A 12 -4.07 -0.98 -9.66
N LEU A 13 -2.97 -0.27 -9.42
CA LEU A 13 -1.85 -0.82 -8.66
C LEU A 13 -2.22 -1.06 -7.20
N GLY A 14 -2.97 -0.16 -6.57
CA GLY A 14 -3.50 -0.36 -5.23
C GLY A 14 -4.34 -1.64 -5.14
N ILE A 15 -5.22 -1.90 -6.11
CA ILE A 15 -6.04 -3.12 -6.19
C ILE A 15 -5.16 -4.35 -6.39
N LEU A 16 -4.23 -4.31 -7.35
CA LEU A 16 -3.31 -5.42 -7.62
C LEU A 16 -2.48 -5.75 -6.38
N LEU A 17 -1.93 -4.74 -5.71
CA LEU A 17 -1.11 -4.93 -4.52
C LEU A 17 -1.95 -5.37 -3.32
N GLY A 18 -3.18 -4.88 -3.21
CA GLY A 18 -4.13 -5.29 -2.18
C GLY A 18 -4.53 -6.76 -2.33
N PHE A 19 -4.78 -7.22 -3.56
CA PHE A 19 -5.15 -8.62 -3.80
C PHE A 19 -3.93 -9.56 -3.77
N PHE A 20 -2.92 -9.33 -4.61
CA PHE A 20 -1.78 -10.23 -4.74
C PHE A 20 -0.72 -10.07 -3.65
N GLY A 21 -0.60 -8.88 -3.07
CA GLY A 21 0.31 -8.63 -1.96
C GLY A 21 -0.37 -8.89 -0.63
N VAL A 22 -1.31 -8.02 -0.25
CA VAL A 22 -1.90 -8.01 1.10
C VAL A 22 -2.75 -9.25 1.36
N PHE A 23 -3.80 -9.49 0.56
CA PHE A 23 -4.69 -10.63 0.77
C PHE A 23 -3.95 -11.96 0.65
N ASN A 24 -3.18 -12.16 -0.43
CA ASN A 24 -2.44 -13.41 -0.62
C ASN A 24 -1.39 -13.66 0.47
N SER A 25 -0.74 -12.62 1.02
CA SER A 25 0.24 -12.82 2.11
C SER A 25 -0.37 -13.43 3.37
N VAL A 26 -1.64 -13.17 3.66
CA VAL A 26 -2.32 -13.68 4.86
C VAL A 26 -3.19 -14.91 4.57
N PHE A 27 -3.71 -15.02 3.34
CA PHE A 27 -4.59 -16.12 2.91
C PHE A 27 -3.82 -17.37 2.50
N ALA A 28 -2.63 -17.23 1.89
CA ALA A 28 -1.87 -18.37 1.43
C ALA A 28 -1.43 -19.26 2.61
N ASP A 29 -1.54 -20.57 2.40
CA ASP A 29 -0.99 -21.58 3.29
C ASP A 29 0.54 -21.48 3.28
N GLY A 30 1.10 -20.98 4.36
CA GLY A 30 2.53 -20.75 4.52
C GLY A 30 2.91 -20.69 5.99
N GLY A 31 4.17 -20.97 6.29
CA GLY A 31 4.68 -20.87 7.66
C GLY A 31 4.63 -19.43 8.18
N THR A 32 4.60 -19.26 9.50
CA THR A 32 4.58 -17.91 10.13
C THR A 32 5.72 -17.02 9.64
N LEU A 33 6.93 -17.58 9.50
CA LEU A 33 8.09 -16.83 9.02
C LEU A 33 7.92 -16.38 7.57
N GLU A 34 7.47 -17.27 6.68
CA GLU A 34 7.24 -16.97 5.27
C GLU A 34 6.21 -15.84 5.13
N ARG A 35 5.10 -15.93 5.87
CA ARG A 35 4.07 -14.89 5.93
C ARG A 35 4.64 -13.54 6.36
N LEU A 36 5.43 -13.49 7.43
CA LEU A 36 6.06 -12.25 7.90
C LEU A 36 7.02 -11.65 6.87
N VAL A 37 7.79 -12.49 6.17
CA VAL A 37 8.67 -12.06 5.09
C VAL A 37 7.86 -11.49 3.93
N THR A 38 6.79 -12.16 3.50
CA THR A 38 5.92 -11.65 2.43
C THR A 38 5.28 -10.31 2.83
N VAL A 39 4.77 -10.19 4.05
CA VAL A 39 4.24 -8.93 4.59
C VAL A 39 5.28 -7.82 4.54
N ALA A 40 6.51 -8.08 4.98
CA ALA A 40 7.60 -7.11 4.95
C ALA A 40 7.94 -6.65 3.52
N VAL A 41 7.98 -7.58 2.56
CA VAL A 41 8.19 -7.26 1.14
C VAL A 41 7.06 -6.38 0.60
N VAL A 42 5.80 -6.72 0.86
CA VAL A 42 4.64 -5.92 0.43
C VAL A 42 4.68 -4.50 1.02
N LEU A 43 5.06 -4.36 2.28
CA LEU A 43 5.24 -3.08 2.97
C LEU A 43 6.33 -2.21 2.33
N ILE A 44 7.46 -2.81 1.93
CA ILE A 44 8.52 -2.12 1.19
C ILE A 44 8.00 -1.64 -0.18
N ILE A 45 7.22 -2.46 -0.88
CA ILE A 45 6.64 -2.07 -2.17
C ILE A 45 5.66 -0.89 -2.00
N TYR A 46 4.83 -0.89 -0.94
CA TYR A 46 3.97 0.24 -0.62
C TYR A 46 4.76 1.55 -0.42
N ALA A 47 5.84 1.50 0.36
CA ALA A 47 6.72 2.65 0.56
C ALA A 47 7.35 3.12 -0.77
N GLY A 48 7.86 2.19 -1.58
CA GLY A 48 8.49 2.48 -2.87
C GLY A 48 7.52 3.09 -3.88
N LEU A 49 6.35 2.49 -4.07
CA LEU A 49 5.30 3.05 -4.94
C LEU A 49 4.81 4.39 -4.42
N GLY A 50 4.63 4.52 -3.10
CA GLY A 50 4.33 5.80 -2.47
C GLY A 50 5.35 6.86 -2.87
N ALA A 51 6.64 6.58 -2.72
CA ALA A 51 7.71 7.50 -3.10
C ALA A 51 7.71 7.87 -4.58
N LEU A 52 7.49 6.90 -5.47
CA LEU A 52 7.36 7.16 -6.91
C LEU A 52 6.20 8.12 -7.21
N TRP A 53 5.02 7.88 -6.63
CA TRP A 53 3.86 8.77 -6.83
C TRP A 53 4.07 10.15 -6.21
N GLY A 54 4.64 10.21 -5.01
CA GLY A 54 4.99 11.46 -4.34
C GLY A 54 5.96 12.31 -5.16
N PHE A 55 6.94 11.67 -5.80
CA PHE A 55 7.93 12.32 -6.65
C PHE A 55 7.33 12.77 -7.98
N PHE A 56 6.70 11.88 -8.76
CA PHE A 56 6.23 12.23 -10.10
C PHE A 56 4.93 13.04 -10.11
N ALA A 57 4.08 12.86 -9.09
CA ALA A 57 2.79 13.52 -8.96
C ALA A 57 2.62 14.16 -7.56
N PRO A 58 3.37 15.23 -7.21
CA PRO A 58 3.38 15.81 -5.86
C PRO A 58 2.08 16.52 -5.47
N GLU A 59 1.10 16.59 -6.37
CA GLU A 59 -0.15 17.29 -6.11
C GLU A 59 -1.07 16.46 -5.20
N ARG A 60 -1.52 17.07 -4.08
CA ARG A 60 -2.44 16.46 -3.10
C ARG A 60 -1.97 15.05 -2.66
N PRO A 61 -0.84 14.93 -1.93
CA PRO A 61 -0.18 13.66 -1.60
C PRO A 61 -1.11 12.62 -0.95
N TRP A 62 -2.02 13.08 -0.07
CA TRP A 62 -3.01 12.22 0.58
C TRP A 62 -3.84 11.37 -0.40
N ARG A 63 -4.08 11.85 -1.63
CA ARG A 63 -4.83 11.09 -2.65
C ARG A 63 -4.09 9.84 -3.08
N TRP A 64 -2.76 9.91 -3.20
CA TRP A 64 -1.93 8.78 -3.61
C TRP A 64 -1.79 7.77 -2.49
N VAL A 65 -1.67 8.25 -1.25
CA VAL A 65 -1.72 7.39 -0.06
C VAL A 65 -3.00 6.56 -0.08
N LEU A 66 -4.16 7.22 -0.21
CA LEU A 66 -5.43 6.51 -0.22
C LEU A 66 -5.61 5.60 -1.44
N ALA A 67 -5.24 6.06 -2.64
CA ALA A 67 -5.37 5.26 -3.86
C ALA A 67 -4.56 3.95 -3.81
N LEU A 68 -3.36 3.99 -3.21
CA LEU A 68 -2.52 2.81 -3.04
C LEU A 68 -2.96 1.96 -1.84
N ALA A 69 -3.14 2.58 -0.67
CA ALA A 69 -3.35 1.88 0.59
C ALA A 69 -4.78 1.32 0.77
N LEU A 70 -5.82 2.06 0.39
CA LEU A 70 -7.21 1.69 0.69
C LEU A 70 -7.59 0.31 0.13
N PRO A 71 -7.29 -0.05 -1.12
CA PRO A 71 -7.69 -1.36 -1.62
C PRO A 71 -7.14 -2.52 -0.78
N GLY A 72 -5.85 -2.46 -0.39
CA GLY A 72 -5.25 -3.48 0.48
C GLY A 72 -5.85 -3.52 1.87
N ILE A 73 -6.11 -2.34 2.47
CA ILE A 73 -6.79 -2.24 3.77
C ILE A 73 -8.21 -2.83 3.68
N ILE A 74 -8.96 -2.56 2.60
CA ILE A 74 -10.31 -3.09 2.40
C ILE A 74 -10.28 -4.60 2.26
N PHE A 75 -9.40 -5.16 1.43
CA PHE A 75 -9.27 -6.62 1.30
C PHE A 75 -8.96 -7.28 2.64
N LEU A 76 -8.03 -6.72 3.41
CA LEU A 76 -7.64 -7.25 4.70
C LEU A 76 -8.74 -7.10 5.76
N ALA A 77 -9.46 -5.98 5.76
CA ALA A 77 -10.59 -5.75 6.66
C ALA A 77 -11.74 -6.71 6.38
N VAL A 78 -12.08 -6.92 5.10
CA VAL A 78 -13.09 -7.91 4.69
C VAL A 78 -12.67 -9.33 5.11
N TYR A 79 -11.40 -9.68 4.93
CA TYR A 79 -10.89 -10.99 5.38
C TYR A 79 -10.96 -11.15 6.90
N MET A 80 -10.64 -10.10 7.65
CA MET A 80 -10.69 -10.08 9.12
C MET A 80 -12.10 -10.32 9.68
N LEU A 81 -13.16 -9.97 8.94
CA LEU A 81 -14.54 -10.30 9.33
C LEU A 81 -14.81 -11.80 9.34
N LYS A 82 -14.09 -12.56 8.50
CA LYS A 82 -14.19 -14.02 8.42
C LYS A 82 -13.26 -14.70 9.42
N GLU A 83 -12.02 -14.21 9.52
CA GLU A 83 -10.99 -14.75 10.41
C GLU A 83 -10.38 -13.60 11.22
N TYR A 84 -10.89 -13.41 12.44
CA TYR A 84 -10.40 -12.32 13.28
C TYR A 84 -8.97 -12.59 13.77
N ASN A 85 -8.04 -11.71 13.40
CA ASN A 85 -6.67 -11.70 13.90
C ASN A 85 -6.20 -10.26 14.16
N PRO A 86 -5.79 -9.91 15.39
CA PRO A 86 -5.29 -8.57 15.72
C PRO A 86 -4.09 -8.11 14.88
N PHE A 87 -3.28 -9.05 14.37
CA PHE A 87 -2.16 -8.77 13.47
C PHE A 87 -2.63 -8.02 12.20
N TYR A 88 -3.86 -8.26 11.74
CA TYR A 88 -4.40 -7.59 10.55
C TYR A 88 -4.61 -6.10 10.78
N LEU A 89 -4.99 -5.67 12.00
CA LEU A 89 -5.08 -4.25 12.33
C LEU A 89 -3.71 -3.56 12.28
N VAL A 90 -2.69 -4.21 12.86
CA VAL A 90 -1.31 -3.72 12.81
C VAL A 90 -0.86 -3.59 11.35
N TYR A 91 -1.16 -4.59 10.52
CA TYR A 91 -0.80 -4.58 9.11
C TYR A 91 -1.51 -3.45 8.33
N MET A 92 -2.81 -3.21 8.57
CA MET A 92 -3.53 -2.07 7.97
C MET A 92 -2.90 -0.72 8.33
N VAL A 93 -2.52 -0.53 9.60
CA VAL A 93 -1.84 0.68 10.06
C VAL A 93 -0.47 0.82 9.39
N LEU A 94 0.30 -0.25 9.30
CA LEU A 94 1.61 -0.25 8.64
C LEU A 94 1.51 0.08 7.15
N ILE A 95 0.51 -0.46 6.44
CA ILE A 95 0.25 -0.12 5.03
C ILE A 95 0.03 1.39 4.88
N LEU A 96 -0.82 1.98 5.73
CA LEU A 96 -1.12 3.41 5.68
C LEU A 96 0.10 4.27 6.03
N CYS A 97 0.82 3.92 7.10
CA CYS A 97 2.01 4.62 7.55
C CYS A 97 3.13 4.61 6.51
N LEU A 98 3.46 3.43 5.97
CA LEU A 98 4.55 3.31 5.00
C LEU A 98 4.19 3.90 3.64
N SER A 99 2.93 3.76 3.19
CA SER A 99 2.46 4.47 1.99
C SER A 99 2.55 5.98 2.18
N SER A 100 2.20 6.49 3.37
CA SER A 100 2.32 7.91 3.70
C SER A 100 3.77 8.37 3.68
N LEU A 101 4.66 7.67 4.40
CA LEU A 101 6.09 7.98 4.42
C LEU A 101 6.70 7.96 3.02
N GLY A 102 6.34 6.98 2.20
CA GLY A 102 6.71 6.93 0.79
C GLY A 102 6.27 8.18 0.06
N VAL A 103 4.97 8.47 0.01
CA VAL A 103 4.43 9.61 -0.75
C VAL A 103 5.00 10.94 -0.29
N TYR A 104 5.01 11.21 1.01
CA TYR A 104 5.55 12.47 1.52
C TYR A 104 7.08 12.56 1.34
N GLY A 105 7.80 11.45 1.49
CA GLY A 105 9.24 11.39 1.23
C GLY A 105 9.58 11.66 -0.23
N GLY A 106 8.86 11.06 -1.18
CA GLY A 106 9.01 11.31 -2.60
C GLY A 106 8.70 12.76 -2.98
N GLN A 107 7.65 13.34 -2.39
CA GLN A 107 7.30 14.75 -2.59
C GLN A 107 8.39 15.69 -2.05
N ALA A 108 8.92 15.41 -0.86
CA ALA A 108 9.98 16.20 -0.25
C ALA A 108 11.26 16.15 -1.10
N LEU A 109 11.64 14.97 -1.60
CA LEU A 109 12.80 14.81 -2.48
C LEU A 109 12.67 15.61 -3.78
N ARG A 110 11.47 15.69 -4.35
CA ARG A 110 11.22 16.53 -5.53
C ARG A 110 11.36 18.01 -5.22
N ARG A 111 10.95 18.50 -4.04
CA ARG A 111 11.04 19.92 -3.68
C ARG A 111 12.48 20.41 -3.49
N GLN A 112 13.41 19.50 -3.24
CA GLN A 112 14.83 19.81 -3.08
C GLN A 112 15.60 19.89 -4.42
N ARG A 113 14.94 19.58 -5.55
CA ARG A 113 15.47 19.71 -6.91
C ARG A 113 14.73 20.80 -7.66
#